data_AF-A0A5J6LF39-F1
#
_entry.id   AF-A0A5J6LF39-F1
#
_cell.length_a   1.000
_cell.length_b   1.000
_cell.length_c   1.000
_cell.angle_alpha   90.00
_cell.angle_beta   90.00
_cell.angle_gamma   90.00
#
_symmetry.space_group_name_H-M   'P 1'
#
loop_
_entity.id
_entity.type
_entity.pdbx_description
1 polymer ?
#
loop_
_entity_poly.entity_id
_entity_poly.type
_entity_poly.pdbx_seq_one_letter_code
_entity_poly.pdbx_strand_id
1 'polypeptide(L)'
;MTYLQRLILLLVLIGLLSGSAAAQTGEFHILATPDVLNSAEGGEILKVYIPSGWQTVHKEWLNDRGVEEVVPADQTIINWQEMLAIQVMDKVTTSPENYLSQLREALQSSCDFSHFRILSGSHSAKYAEAIQISWCGQVVDAEWGEIVLTRTISGENTLYSLNKSWRTIPFRSVEAIGLPDEEIQYWSDLLKRSELCDMRLNAC
;
A
#
# COMPACT_ATOMS: atom_id res chain seq x y z
N MET A 1 11.15 71.72 -15.27
CA MET A 1 9.79 71.17 -15.05
C MET A 1 9.42 70.46 -16.35
N THR A 2 9.35 69.15 -16.50
CA THR A 2 9.04 68.02 -15.61
C THR A 2 9.70 66.76 -16.20
N TYR A 3 10.23 65.91 -15.33
CA TYR A 3 10.88 64.63 -15.63
C TYR A 3 9.90 63.61 -16.25
N LEU A 4 10.21 63.03 -17.42
CA LEU A 4 9.98 61.62 -17.78
C LEU A 4 10.33 61.40 -19.26
N GLN A 5 11.35 60.57 -19.56
CA GLN A 5 11.21 59.39 -20.43
C GLN A 5 12.56 58.78 -20.85
N ARG A 6 12.68 57.48 -20.53
CA ARG A 6 13.22 56.39 -21.36
C ARG A 6 14.73 56.29 -21.58
N LEU A 7 15.37 55.55 -20.67
CA LEU A 7 16.48 54.65 -21.02
C LEU A 7 16.05 53.23 -20.61
N ILE A 8 15.66 52.40 -21.60
CA ILE A 8 15.43 50.97 -21.40
C ILE A 8 16.77 50.28 -21.69
N LEU A 9 17.43 49.85 -20.62
CA LEU A 9 18.63 49.01 -20.67
C LEU A 9 18.19 47.58 -20.99
N LEU A 10 18.71 47.01 -22.07
CA LEU A 10 18.69 45.57 -22.33
C LEU A 10 19.42 44.86 -21.17
N LEU A 11 18.69 44.03 -20.42
CA LEU A 11 19.26 43.05 -19.50
C LEU A 11 18.73 41.68 -19.89
N VAL A 12 19.66 40.88 -20.41
CA VAL A 12 19.52 39.45 -20.68
C VAL A 12 19.28 38.73 -19.35
N LEU A 13 18.16 38.03 -19.21
CA LEU A 13 18.02 36.94 -18.26
C LEU A 13 17.59 35.68 -19.02
N ILE A 14 18.59 34.84 -19.29
CA ILE A 14 18.41 33.43 -19.62
C ILE A 14 17.97 32.76 -18.31
N GLY A 15 16.66 32.55 -18.16
CA GLY A 15 16.11 31.73 -17.10
C GLY A 15 16.40 30.26 -17.39
N LEU A 16 17.47 29.73 -16.80
CA LEU A 16 17.64 28.29 -16.61
C LEU A 16 16.52 27.83 -15.67
N LEU A 17 15.44 27.30 -16.24
CA LEU A 17 14.52 26.45 -15.49
C LEU A 17 15.23 25.14 -15.20
N SER A 18 16.04 25.14 -14.14
CA SER A 18 16.44 23.93 -13.44
C SER A 18 15.19 23.39 -12.75
N GLY A 19 14.30 22.77 -13.51
CA GLY A 19 13.31 21.86 -12.97
C GLY A 19 14.06 20.67 -12.43
N SER A 20 14.48 20.74 -11.17
CA SER A 20 14.87 19.57 -10.41
C SER A 20 13.63 18.70 -10.29
N ALA A 21 13.41 17.80 -11.23
CA ALA A 21 12.61 16.62 -10.98
C ALA A 21 13.36 15.86 -9.88
N ALA A 22 13.02 16.16 -8.62
CA ALA A 22 13.44 15.33 -7.51
C ALA A 22 12.87 13.95 -7.83
N ALA A 23 13.74 13.02 -8.22
CA ALA A 23 13.39 11.62 -8.33
C ALA A 23 12.93 11.20 -6.92
N GLN A 24 11.62 11.11 -6.75
CA GLN A 24 10.97 10.62 -5.54
C GLN A 24 11.21 9.11 -5.47
N THR A 25 12.42 8.73 -5.05
CA THR A 25 12.77 7.33 -4.87
C THR A 25 12.27 6.90 -3.50
N GLY A 26 11.12 6.22 -3.45
CA GLY A 26 10.73 5.44 -2.27
C GLY A 26 11.78 4.38 -1.90
N GLU A 27 11.60 3.74 -0.74
CA GLU A 27 12.55 2.79 -0.16
C GLU A 27 12.01 1.36 -0.09
N PHE A 28 12.86 0.40 0.24
CA PHE A 28 12.46 -0.99 0.45
C PHE A 28 12.61 -1.39 1.91
N HIS A 29 11.52 -1.85 2.53
CA HIS A 29 11.52 -2.46 3.85
C HIS A 29 11.60 -3.97 3.71
N ILE A 30 12.27 -4.64 4.65
CA ILE A 30 12.33 -6.09 4.72
C ILE A 30 11.44 -6.57 5.86
N LEU A 31 10.49 -7.44 5.54
CA LEU A 31 9.63 -8.09 6.52
C LEU A 31 9.72 -9.60 6.38
N ALA A 32 9.86 -10.30 7.51
CA ALA A 32 9.92 -11.74 7.58
C ALA A 32 9.51 -12.21 8.98
N THR A 33 9.34 -13.51 9.17
CA THR A 33 9.09 -14.08 10.50
C THR A 33 10.35 -13.96 11.39
N PRO A 34 10.22 -13.91 12.72
CA PRO A 34 11.36 -13.92 13.63
C PRO A 34 12.29 -15.10 13.39
N ASP A 35 11.75 -16.28 13.06
CA ASP A 35 12.55 -17.47 12.77
C ASP A 35 13.44 -17.25 11.54
N VAL A 36 12.91 -16.64 10.47
CA VAL A 36 13.71 -16.29 9.28
C VAL A 36 14.77 -15.23 9.62
N LEU A 37 14.41 -14.20 10.40
CA LEU A 37 15.34 -13.12 10.78
C LEU A 37 16.47 -13.60 11.70
N ASN A 38 16.22 -14.63 12.51
CA ASN A 38 17.20 -15.22 13.43
C ASN A 38 17.95 -16.43 12.82
N SER A 39 17.57 -16.88 11.62
CA SER A 39 18.20 -18.00 10.92
C SER A 39 19.46 -17.56 10.17
N ALA A 40 20.56 -18.31 10.33
CA ALA A 40 21.78 -18.10 9.55
C ALA A 40 21.62 -18.47 8.07
N GLU A 41 20.70 -19.40 7.76
CA GLU A 41 20.37 -19.80 6.38
C GLU A 41 19.37 -18.84 5.73
N GLY A 42 18.72 -17.99 6.53
CA GLY A 42 17.64 -17.11 6.10
C GLY A 42 16.36 -17.88 5.77
N GLY A 43 15.60 -17.34 4.82
CA GLY A 43 14.31 -17.89 4.40
C GLY A 43 13.60 -16.93 3.45
N GLU A 44 12.28 -17.07 3.37
CA GLU A 44 11.44 -16.16 2.59
C GLU A 44 11.32 -14.80 3.28
N ILE A 45 11.60 -13.73 2.53
CA ILE A 45 11.48 -12.36 2.98
C ILE A 45 10.60 -11.58 2.00
N LEU A 46 9.77 -10.69 2.54
CA LEU A 46 9.00 -9.74 1.76
C LEU A 46 9.78 -8.42 1.68
N LYS A 47 10.22 -8.07 0.47
CA LYS A 47 10.78 -6.76 0.12
C LYS A 47 9.62 -5.82 -0.22
N VAL A 48 9.21 -4.98 0.72
CA VAL A 48 8.09 -4.06 0.54
C VAL A 48 8.58 -2.72 0.04
N TYR A 49 8.03 -2.24 -1.07
CA TYR A 49 8.27 -0.89 -1.54
C TYR A 49 7.41 0.12 -0.76
N ILE A 50 8.05 1.06 -0.08
CA ILE A 50 7.41 2.18 0.61
C ILE A 50 7.62 3.46 -0.21
N PRO A 51 6.55 4.14 -0.64
CA PRO A 51 6.68 5.36 -1.45
C PRO A 51 7.34 6.48 -0.64
N SER A 52 8.05 7.39 -1.33
CA SER A 52 8.63 8.55 -0.65
C SER A 52 7.55 9.41 0.00
N GLY A 53 7.84 9.99 1.16
CA GLY A 53 6.88 10.81 1.90
C GLY A 53 5.87 10.00 2.71
N TRP A 54 6.09 8.69 2.86
CA TRP A 54 5.39 7.82 3.80
C TRP A 54 6.29 7.48 4.98
N GLN A 55 5.70 7.22 6.15
CA GLN A 55 6.41 6.92 7.40
C GLN A 55 5.73 5.79 8.17
N THR A 56 6.52 4.92 8.81
CA THR A 56 6.01 3.89 9.71
C THR A 56 5.46 4.52 10.98
N VAL A 57 4.21 4.22 11.33
CA VAL A 57 3.55 4.72 12.54
C VAL A 57 3.25 3.62 13.55
N HIS A 58 3.29 2.36 13.12
CA HIS A 58 3.13 1.21 13.99
C HIS A 58 3.89 0.00 13.42
N LYS A 59 4.47 -0.80 14.32
CA LYS A 59 5.12 -2.06 13.99
C LYS A 59 5.03 -2.98 15.20
N GLU A 60 4.54 -4.20 14.98
CA GLU A 60 4.37 -5.19 16.04
C GLU A 60 4.58 -6.61 15.50
N TRP A 61 5.01 -7.51 16.38
CA TRP A 61 4.91 -8.95 16.17
C TRP A 61 4.21 -9.58 17.37
N LEU A 62 3.04 -10.17 17.14
CA LEU A 62 2.24 -10.79 18.19
C LEU A 62 1.46 -12.00 17.63
N ASN A 63 1.43 -13.11 18.38
CA ASN A 63 0.66 -14.31 18.05
C ASN A 63 0.89 -14.80 16.61
N ASP A 64 2.15 -15.01 16.22
CA ASP A 64 2.57 -15.47 14.89
C ASP A 64 2.15 -14.51 13.75
N ARG A 65 1.87 -13.24 14.07
CA ARG A 65 1.53 -12.19 13.11
C ARG A 65 2.42 -10.97 13.30
N GLY A 66 3.14 -10.60 12.25
CA GLY A 66 3.79 -9.30 12.11
C GLY A 66 2.88 -8.31 11.42
N VAL A 67 2.86 -7.07 11.90
CA VAL A 67 2.20 -5.94 11.23
C VAL A 67 3.17 -4.77 11.14
N GLU A 68 3.14 -4.07 10.00
CA GLU A 68 3.75 -2.76 9.83
C GLU A 68 2.75 -1.83 9.15
N GLU A 69 2.48 -0.69 9.78
CA GLU A 69 1.54 0.30 9.28
C GLU A 69 2.30 1.59 8.96
N VAL A 70 2.06 2.07 7.75
CA VAL A 70 2.76 3.20 7.16
C VAL A 70 1.72 4.17 6.63
N VAL A 71 1.89 5.46 6.89
CA VAL A 71 0.97 6.53 6.46
C VAL A 71 1.76 7.67 5.82
N PRO A 72 1.14 8.59 5.07
CA PRO A 72 1.79 9.80 4.62
C PRO A 72 2.44 10.58 5.78
N ALA A 73 3.52 11.31 5.52
CA ALA A 73 4.35 11.95 6.54
C ALA A 73 3.62 13.03 7.37
N ASP A 74 2.50 13.55 6.86
CA ASP A 74 1.60 14.49 7.54
C ASP A 74 0.48 13.80 8.35
N GLN A 75 0.45 12.47 8.36
CA GLN A 75 -0.54 11.64 9.04
C GLN A 75 0.08 10.82 10.19
N THR A 76 -0.79 10.32 11.07
CA THR A 76 -0.45 9.52 12.25
C THR A 76 -1.39 8.33 12.36
N ILE A 77 -1.07 7.38 13.25
CA ILE A 77 -1.94 6.24 13.54
C ILE A 77 -3.38 6.62 13.94
N ILE A 78 -3.60 7.83 14.47
CA ILE A 78 -4.91 8.27 14.95
C ILE A 78 -5.71 8.95 13.83
N ASN A 79 -5.08 9.82 13.04
CA ASN A 79 -5.74 10.74 12.11
C ASN A 79 -5.56 10.40 10.63
N TRP A 80 -5.05 9.20 10.31
CA TRP A 80 -4.80 8.80 8.93
C TRP A 80 -6.07 8.85 8.06
N GLN A 81 -5.87 9.21 6.81
CA GLN A 81 -6.81 9.12 5.68
C GLN A 81 -6.37 8.05 4.70
N GLU A 82 -5.06 7.83 4.60
CA GLU A 82 -4.47 6.80 3.76
C GLU A 82 -3.45 5.98 4.55
N MET A 83 -3.47 4.66 4.36
CA MET A 83 -2.57 3.75 5.07
C MET A 83 -2.13 2.61 4.19
N LEU A 84 -0.85 2.24 4.31
CA LEU A 84 -0.32 0.96 3.89
C LEU A 84 -0.19 0.07 5.13
N ALA A 85 -0.91 -1.04 5.16
CA ALA A 85 -0.79 -2.03 6.21
C ALA A 85 -0.23 -3.32 5.62
N ILE A 86 0.94 -3.73 6.10
CA ILE A 86 1.63 -4.94 5.67
C ILE A 86 1.54 -5.95 6.79
N GLN A 87 1.11 -7.17 6.47
CA GLN A 87 1.00 -8.26 7.43
C GLN A 87 1.81 -9.47 6.97
N VAL A 88 2.54 -10.05 7.91
CA VAL A 88 3.25 -11.32 7.79
C VAL A 88 2.57 -12.30 8.75
N MET A 89 1.91 -13.32 8.22
CA MET A 89 1.16 -14.30 9.00
C MET A 89 1.86 -15.65 8.95
N ASP A 90 2.58 -15.98 10.01
CA ASP A 90 3.29 -17.25 10.12
C ASP A 90 2.34 -18.42 10.39
N LYS A 91 2.71 -19.62 9.93
CA LYS A 91 1.93 -20.87 10.01
C LYS A 91 0.54 -20.77 9.36
N VAL A 92 0.40 -19.90 8.36
CA VAL A 92 -0.82 -19.75 7.56
C VAL A 92 -0.53 -20.20 6.13
N THR A 93 -1.21 -21.27 5.69
CA THR A 93 -0.97 -21.95 4.40
C THR A 93 -2.20 -21.95 3.47
N THR A 94 -3.11 -20.98 3.62
CA THR A 94 -4.27 -20.84 2.75
C THR A 94 -3.90 -20.20 1.41
N SER A 95 -4.65 -20.49 0.33
CA SER A 95 -4.43 -19.81 -0.95
C SER A 95 -4.79 -18.32 -0.86
N PRO A 96 -4.15 -17.45 -1.65
CA PRO A 96 -4.50 -16.03 -1.72
C PRO A 96 -6.00 -15.81 -2.00
N GLU A 97 -6.60 -16.57 -2.91
CA GLU A 97 -8.02 -16.46 -3.27
C GLU A 97 -8.93 -16.86 -2.11
N ASN A 98 -8.58 -17.92 -1.38
CA ASN A 98 -9.34 -18.36 -0.21
C ASN A 98 -9.27 -17.31 0.92
N TYR A 99 -8.10 -16.71 1.14
CA TYR A 99 -7.95 -15.63 2.11
C TYR A 99 -8.78 -14.40 1.71
N LEU A 100 -8.72 -13.98 0.44
CA LEU A 100 -9.55 -12.89 -0.07
C LEU A 100 -11.05 -13.21 0.02
N SER A 101 -11.44 -14.48 -0.14
CA SER A 101 -12.82 -14.91 0.11
C SER A 101 -13.27 -14.71 1.55
N GLN A 102 -12.45 -15.10 2.52
CA GLN A 102 -12.73 -14.89 3.94
C GLN A 102 -12.82 -13.39 4.29
N LEU A 103 -11.97 -12.55 3.68
CA LEU A 103 -12.08 -11.10 3.85
C LEU A 103 -13.41 -10.55 3.32
N ARG A 104 -13.90 -11.05 2.17
CA ARG A 104 -15.20 -10.64 1.62
C ARG A 104 -16.35 -11.04 2.53
N GLU A 105 -16.32 -12.24 3.09
CA GLU A 105 -17.32 -12.72 4.05
C GLU A 105 -17.32 -11.85 5.33
N ALA A 106 -16.14 -11.54 5.86
CA ALA A 106 -15.99 -10.65 7.02
C ALA A 106 -16.47 -9.22 6.74
N LEU A 107 -16.24 -8.71 5.52
CA LEU A 107 -16.71 -7.40 5.10
C LEU A 107 -18.25 -7.34 5.08
N GLN A 108 -18.90 -8.38 4.56
CA GLN A 108 -20.36 -8.47 4.50
C GLN A 108 -21.02 -8.49 5.89
N SER A 109 -20.34 -9.01 6.90
CA SER A 109 -20.84 -9.00 8.28
C SER A 109 -20.56 -7.70 9.04
N SER A 110 -19.60 -6.91 8.57
CA SER A 110 -19.01 -5.79 9.34
C SER A 110 -19.25 -4.42 8.69
N CYS A 111 -20.03 -4.38 7.61
CA CYS A 111 -20.33 -3.16 6.87
C CYS A 111 -21.81 -3.14 6.48
N ASP A 112 -22.49 -2.02 6.75
CA ASP A 112 -23.87 -1.78 6.30
C ASP A 112 -24.05 -1.86 4.77
N PHE A 113 -22.98 -1.53 4.05
CA PHE A 113 -22.85 -1.70 2.61
C PHE A 113 -21.47 -2.28 2.32
N SER A 114 -21.40 -3.34 1.52
CA SER A 114 -20.14 -3.95 1.11
C SER A 114 -20.12 -4.19 -0.40
N HIS A 115 -19.00 -3.90 -1.04
CA HIS A 115 -18.75 -4.26 -2.44
C HIS A 115 -17.31 -4.75 -2.61
N PHE A 116 -17.05 -5.53 -3.65
CA PHE A 116 -15.69 -5.93 -4.00
C PHE A 116 -15.55 -6.16 -5.50
N ARG A 117 -14.32 -5.98 -5.99
CA ARG A 117 -13.91 -6.28 -7.36
C ARG A 117 -12.59 -7.02 -7.33
N ILE A 118 -12.56 -8.21 -7.92
CA ILE A 118 -11.31 -8.95 -8.13
C ILE A 118 -10.53 -8.24 -9.24
N LEU A 119 -9.25 -7.99 -8.98
CA LEU A 119 -8.33 -7.45 -9.97
C LEU A 119 -7.48 -8.60 -10.49
N SER A 120 -7.00 -8.51 -11.73
CA SER A 120 -6.06 -9.50 -12.25
C SER A 120 -4.80 -9.54 -11.37
N GLY A 121 -4.58 -10.69 -10.72
CA GLY A 121 -3.31 -10.99 -10.06
C GLY A 121 -2.20 -11.08 -11.10
N SER A 122 -0.99 -10.66 -10.74
CA SER A 122 0.17 -11.03 -11.55
C SER A 122 0.49 -12.48 -11.21
N HIS A 123 0.54 -13.39 -12.18
CA HIS A 123 1.19 -14.66 -11.90
C HIS A 123 2.69 -14.39 -11.86
N SER A 124 3.23 -14.04 -10.69
CA SER A 124 4.66 -14.30 -10.47
C SER A 124 4.81 -15.81 -10.69
N ALA A 125 5.71 -16.24 -11.58
CA ALA A 125 5.81 -17.66 -11.93
C ALA A 125 6.17 -18.56 -10.73
N LYS A 126 6.64 -17.96 -9.62
CA LYS A 126 7.15 -18.64 -8.43
C LYS A 126 6.14 -18.67 -7.26
N TYR A 127 5.43 -17.57 -7.00
CA TYR A 127 4.52 -17.44 -5.86
C TYR A 127 3.11 -17.18 -6.32
N ALA A 128 2.16 -17.91 -5.71
CA ALA A 128 0.74 -17.64 -5.89
C ALA A 128 0.37 -16.31 -5.24
N GLU A 129 -0.36 -15.47 -5.97
CA GLU A 129 -0.86 -14.21 -5.47
C GLU A 129 -2.24 -13.88 -6.03
N ALA A 130 -2.99 -13.06 -5.30
CA ALA A 130 -4.27 -12.52 -5.76
C ALA A 130 -4.41 -11.07 -5.31
N ILE A 131 -5.17 -10.29 -6.07
CA ILE A 131 -5.43 -8.88 -5.78
C ILE A 131 -6.94 -8.63 -5.86
N GLN A 132 -7.49 -7.91 -4.90
CA GLN A 132 -8.85 -7.38 -4.96
C GLN A 132 -8.90 -5.97 -4.40
N ILE A 133 -9.95 -5.25 -4.75
CA ILE A 133 -10.35 -4.04 -4.05
C ILE A 133 -11.73 -4.24 -3.43
N SER A 134 -11.92 -3.74 -2.22
CA SER A 134 -13.14 -3.84 -1.43
C SER A 134 -13.59 -2.49 -0.90
N TRP A 135 -14.90 -2.33 -0.74
CA TRP A 135 -15.55 -1.13 -0.23
C TRP A 135 -16.41 -1.50 0.97
N CYS A 136 -16.17 -0.83 2.10
CA CYS A 136 -17.01 -0.81 3.28
C CYS A 136 -17.69 0.56 3.37
N GLY A 137 -19.00 0.62 3.14
CA GLY A 137 -19.75 1.87 3.13
C GLY A 137 -19.68 2.62 4.47
N GLN A 138 -19.67 1.87 5.57
CA GLN A 138 -19.36 2.37 6.89
C GLN A 138 -18.80 1.22 7.71
N VAL A 139 -17.65 1.42 8.33
CA VAL A 139 -17.07 0.44 9.26
C VAL A 139 -17.90 0.43 10.55
N VAL A 140 -18.24 -0.75 11.06
CA VAL A 140 -18.98 -0.88 12.33
C VAL A 140 -18.28 -0.10 13.45
N ASP A 141 -19.07 0.65 14.21
CA ASP A 141 -18.63 1.53 15.31
C ASP A 141 -17.67 2.67 14.92
N ALA A 142 -17.50 2.93 13.63
CA ALA A 142 -16.70 4.05 13.12
C ALA A 142 -17.57 5.08 12.38
N GLU A 143 -17.06 6.30 12.30
CA GLU A 143 -17.71 7.43 11.62
C GLU A 143 -17.27 7.59 10.15
N TRP A 144 -16.53 6.62 9.61
CA TRP A 144 -16.00 6.64 8.25
C TRP A 144 -16.38 5.38 7.45
N GLY A 145 -16.40 5.56 6.12
CA GLY A 145 -16.32 4.45 5.16
C GLY A 145 -14.85 4.12 4.87
N GLU A 146 -14.61 2.96 4.27
CA GLU A 146 -13.25 2.54 3.92
C GLU A 146 -13.23 1.82 2.58
N ILE A 147 -12.22 2.12 1.77
CA ILE A 147 -11.87 1.39 0.55
C ILE A 147 -10.51 0.75 0.79
N VAL A 148 -10.35 -0.53 0.43
CA VAL A 148 -9.10 -1.28 0.64
C VAL A 148 -8.72 -2.02 -0.62
N LEU A 149 -7.53 -1.76 -1.12
CA LEU A 149 -6.86 -2.56 -2.15
C LEU A 149 -5.94 -3.56 -1.46
N THR A 150 -6.20 -4.84 -1.61
CA THR A 150 -5.44 -5.92 -0.99
C THR A 150 -4.72 -6.74 -2.04
N ARG A 151 -3.40 -6.88 -1.89
CA ARG A 151 -2.60 -7.92 -2.55
C ARG A 151 -2.19 -8.95 -1.50
N THR A 152 -2.38 -10.23 -1.83
CA THR A 152 -2.02 -11.34 -0.95
C THR A 152 -1.08 -12.28 -1.70
N ILE A 153 -0.02 -12.73 -1.03
CA ILE A 153 1.01 -13.62 -1.58
C ILE A 153 1.17 -14.81 -0.63
N SER A 154 1.16 -16.04 -1.15
CA SER A 154 1.45 -17.24 -0.37
C SER A 154 2.93 -17.62 -0.50
N GLY A 155 3.61 -17.72 0.65
CA GLY A 155 4.91 -18.36 0.79
C GLY A 155 4.79 -19.84 1.15
N GLU A 156 5.88 -20.42 1.64
CA GLU A 156 6.01 -21.83 2.03
C GLU A 156 5.17 -22.17 3.29
N ASN A 157 5.31 -21.36 4.34
CA ASN A 157 4.58 -21.49 5.60
C ASN A 157 4.07 -20.14 6.13
N THR A 158 3.95 -19.15 5.25
CA THR A 158 3.63 -17.77 5.63
C THR A 158 2.74 -17.15 4.57
N LEU A 159 1.71 -16.43 5.01
CA LEU A 159 0.87 -15.63 4.14
C LEU A 159 1.22 -14.15 4.33
N TYR A 160 1.39 -13.44 3.22
CA TYR A 160 1.70 -12.01 3.20
C TYR A 160 0.50 -11.25 2.66
N SER A 161 0.10 -10.17 3.33
CA SER A 161 -0.98 -9.28 2.88
C SER A 161 -0.48 -7.84 2.87
N LEU A 162 -0.63 -7.16 1.74
CA LEU A 162 -0.32 -5.76 1.56
C LEU A 162 -1.62 -5.04 1.25
N ASN A 163 -2.01 -4.13 2.14
CA ASN A 163 -3.26 -3.39 2.03
C ASN A 163 -2.97 -1.91 1.84
N LYS A 164 -3.57 -1.29 0.83
CA LYS A 164 -3.70 0.16 0.73
C LYS A 164 -5.14 0.53 1.08
N SER A 165 -5.30 1.27 2.17
CA SER A 165 -6.58 1.77 2.65
C SER A 165 -6.77 3.26 2.34
N TRP A 166 -8.02 3.64 2.09
CA TRP A 166 -8.51 5.01 2.05
C TRP A 166 -9.72 5.13 2.97
N ARG A 167 -9.66 6.02 3.96
CA ARG A 167 -10.86 6.44 4.68
C ARG A 167 -11.68 7.39 3.83
N THR A 168 -12.99 7.27 3.93
CA THR A 168 -13.94 8.11 3.22
C THR A 168 -15.04 8.58 4.16
N ILE A 169 -15.86 9.52 3.71
CA ILE A 169 -17.17 9.70 4.34
C ILE A 169 -17.99 8.41 4.17
N PRO A 170 -18.97 8.12 5.06
CA PRO A 170 -19.87 7.00 4.87
C PRO A 170 -20.62 7.06 3.53
N PHE A 171 -20.80 5.91 2.89
CA PHE A 171 -21.44 5.79 1.58
C PHE A 171 -22.32 4.53 1.49
N ARG A 172 -23.19 4.50 0.48
CA ARG A 172 -24.14 3.39 0.24
C ARG A 172 -24.09 2.84 -1.20
N SER A 173 -23.21 3.37 -2.04
CA SER A 173 -22.91 2.84 -3.36
C SER A 173 -21.48 3.19 -3.77
N VAL A 174 -20.90 2.40 -4.70
CA VAL A 174 -19.54 2.63 -5.19
C VAL A 174 -19.45 3.93 -5.99
N GLU A 175 -20.49 4.29 -6.75
CA GLU A 175 -20.53 5.47 -7.60
C GLU A 175 -20.50 6.78 -6.80
N ALA A 176 -21.03 6.77 -5.57
CA ALA A 176 -21.13 7.97 -4.73
C ALA A 176 -19.79 8.46 -4.17
N ILE A 177 -18.83 7.55 -3.99
CA ILE A 177 -17.49 7.86 -3.46
C ILE A 177 -16.37 7.58 -4.47
N GLY A 178 -16.73 6.99 -5.63
CA GLY A 178 -15.88 6.21 -6.53
C GLY A 178 -14.42 6.65 -6.60
N LEU A 179 -13.53 5.77 -6.14
CA LEU A 179 -12.10 5.90 -6.38
C LEU A 179 -11.85 5.71 -7.88
N PRO A 180 -11.21 6.67 -8.58
CA PRO A 180 -10.97 6.55 -10.02
C PRO A 180 -10.18 5.29 -10.37
N ASP A 181 -10.48 4.64 -11.49
CA ASP A 181 -9.77 3.42 -11.92
C ASP A 181 -8.26 3.66 -12.10
N GLU A 182 -7.84 4.87 -12.48
CA GLU A 182 -6.43 5.24 -12.56
C GLU A 182 -5.70 5.19 -11.22
N GLU A 183 -6.37 5.57 -10.12
CA GLU A 183 -5.83 5.54 -8.77
C GLU A 183 -5.71 4.08 -8.29
N ILE A 184 -6.73 3.26 -8.58
CA ILE A 184 -6.72 1.83 -8.29
C ILE A 184 -5.58 1.13 -9.04
N GLN A 185 -5.40 1.47 -10.33
CA GLN A 185 -4.34 0.90 -11.16
C GLN A 185 -2.96 1.34 -10.67
N TYR A 186 -2.77 2.63 -10.37
CA TYR A 186 -1.52 3.16 -9.83
C TYR A 186 -1.10 2.42 -8.55
N TRP A 187 -2.00 2.29 -7.58
CA TRP A 187 -1.68 1.59 -6.33
C TRP A 187 -1.53 0.08 -6.52
N SER A 188 -2.28 -0.55 -7.43
CA SER A 188 -2.08 -1.96 -7.79
C SER A 188 -0.67 -2.20 -8.31
N ASP A 189 -0.19 -1.35 -9.21
CA ASP A 189 1.17 -1.44 -9.75
C ASP A 189 2.22 -1.14 -8.67
N LEU A 190 1.95 -0.19 -7.78
CA LEU A 190 2.84 0.13 -6.66
C LEU A 190 2.98 -1.04 -5.68
N LEU A 191 1.87 -1.69 -5.30
CA LEU A 191 1.90 -2.87 -4.45
C LEU A 191 2.63 -4.04 -5.10
N LYS A 192 2.56 -4.17 -6.43
CA LYS A 192 3.29 -5.19 -7.21
C LYS A 192 4.81 -4.97 -7.24
N ARG A 193 5.31 -3.77 -6.94
CA ARG A 193 6.75 -3.51 -6.77
C ARG A 193 7.32 -4.20 -5.54
N SER A 194 6.47 -4.60 -4.60
CA SER A 194 6.88 -5.40 -3.45
C SER A 194 7.02 -6.86 -3.86
N GLU A 195 8.11 -7.52 -3.48
CA GLU A 195 8.44 -8.86 -3.96
C GLU A 195 8.70 -9.81 -2.79
N LEU A 196 8.13 -11.01 -2.88
CA LEU A 196 8.52 -12.12 -2.04
C LEU A 196 9.75 -12.78 -2.68
N CYS A 197 10.81 -12.98 -1.91
CA CYS A 197 12.03 -13.59 -2.38
C CYS A 197 12.58 -14.57 -1.32
N ASP A 198 13.46 -15.48 -1.73
CA ASP A 198 14.01 -16.52 -0.83
C ASP A 198 15.53 -16.37 -0.73
N MET A 199 15.99 -15.97 0.45
CA MET A 199 17.40 -15.75 0.72
C MET A 199 18.23 -17.04 0.62
N ARG A 200 17.63 -18.20 0.89
CA ARG A 200 18.30 -19.52 0.79
C ARG A 200 18.78 -19.80 -0.63
N LEU A 201 18.12 -19.19 -1.61
CA LEU A 201 18.37 -19.39 -3.05
C LEU A 201 19.27 -18.30 -3.66
N ASN A 202 19.78 -17.33 -2.87
CA ASN A 202 20.42 -16.11 -3.37
C ASN A 202 19.60 -15.39 -4.44
N ALA A 203 18.26 -15.46 -4.33
CA ALA A 203 17.31 -14.98 -5.32
C ALA A 203 16.50 -13.80 -4.78
N CYS A 204 17.20 -12.82 -4.22
CA CYS A 204 16.74 -11.54 -3.67
C CYS A 204 17.71 -10.43 -4.13
#